data_AF-A0A8S8YWD8-F1
#
_entry.id   AF-A0A8S8YWD8-F1
#
_cell.length_a   1.000
_cell.length_b   1.000
_cell.length_c   1.000
_cell.angle_alpha   90.00
_cell.angle_beta   90.00
_cell.angle_gamma   90.00
#
_symmetry.space_group_name_H-M   'P 1'
#
loop_
_entity.id
_entity.type
_entity.pdbx_description
1 polymer ?
#
loop_
_entity_poly.entity_id
_entity_poly.type
_entity_poly.pdbx_seq_one_letter_code
_entity_poly.pdbx_strand_id
1 'polypeptide(L)'
;MKYEIEFFGHENIRSNHKNTIEITKESHLTPRGDCIVGVSANSSCNDLPEELKNKLKNPDNTIEFLFKVEDIEFSLKGKDIQI
;
A
#
# COMPACT_ATOMS: atom_id res chain seq x y z
N MET A 1 10.45 -12.77 1.46
CA MET A 1 10.93 -11.71 0.55
C MET A 1 10.44 -10.40 1.13
N LYS A 2 11.28 -9.35 1.14
CA LYS A 2 10.91 -8.02 1.62
C LYS A 2 11.04 -7.04 0.46
N TYR A 3 10.08 -6.13 0.33
CA TYR A 3 10.08 -5.05 -0.63
C TYR A 3 9.54 -3.81 0.07
N GLU A 4 10.18 -2.67 -0.12
CA GLU A 4 9.86 -1.43 0.57
C GLU A 4 9.36 -0.39 -0.44
N ILE A 5 8.29 0.31 -0.06
CA ILE A 5 7.68 1.38 -0.84
C ILE A 5 7.71 2.62 0.05
N GLU A 6 8.38 3.67 -0.41
CA GLU A 6 8.38 4.97 0.25
C GLU A 6 7.22 5.79 -0.29
N PHE A 7 6.51 6.49 0.59
CA PHE A 7 5.37 7.33 0.27
C PHE A 7 5.29 8.49 1.27
N PHE A 8 4.43 9.47 0.98
CA PHE A 8 4.26 10.67 1.78
C PHE A 8 2.81 10.83 2.26
N GLY A 9 2.63 11.60 3.33
CA GLY A 9 1.32 12.08 3.73
C GLY A 9 0.80 13.19 2.81
N HIS A 10 -0.49 13.52 2.95
CA HIS A 10 -1.14 14.62 2.25
C HIS A 10 -2.29 15.15 3.12
N GLU A 11 -2.49 16.47 3.16
CA GLU A 11 -3.48 17.12 4.04
C GLU A 11 -4.93 16.64 3.81
N ASN A 12 -5.25 16.22 2.59
CA ASN A 12 -6.54 15.67 2.20
C ASN A 12 -6.73 14.16 2.48
N ILE A 13 -5.75 13.47 3.07
CA ILE A 13 -5.92 12.06 3.46
C ILE A 13 -6.96 11.94 4.56
N ARG A 14 -7.92 11.04 4.35
CA ARG A 14 -8.99 10.74 5.32
C ARG A 14 -8.99 9.29 5.77
N SER A 15 -8.73 8.35 4.86
CA SER A 15 -8.63 6.93 5.15
C SER A 15 -9.86 6.35 5.90
N ASN A 16 -11.08 6.84 5.62
CA ASN A 16 -12.26 6.32 6.32
C ASN A 16 -12.82 5.04 5.71
N HIS A 17 -12.33 4.61 4.54
CA HIS A 17 -12.80 3.38 3.94
C HIS A 17 -12.44 2.18 4.85
N LYS A 18 -13.45 1.48 5.34
CA LYS A 18 -13.30 0.53 6.46
C LYS A 18 -12.50 -0.72 6.12
N ASN A 19 -12.43 -1.07 4.83
CA ASN A 19 -12.00 -2.40 4.39
C ASN A 19 -10.87 -2.35 3.36
N THR A 20 -10.46 -1.17 2.90
CA THR A 20 -9.43 -1.05 1.87
C THR A 20 -8.48 0.09 2.19
N ILE A 21 -7.25 -0.07 1.72
CA ILE A 21 -6.16 0.88 1.85
C ILE A 21 -5.52 1.01 0.47
N GLU A 22 -5.17 2.23 0.09
CA GLU A 22 -4.47 2.53 -1.17
C GLU A 22 -3.26 3.44 -0.92
N ILE A 23 -2.15 3.11 -1.57
CA ILE A 23 -0.98 3.98 -1.71
C ILE A 23 -0.80 4.26 -3.20
N THR A 24 -0.63 5.53 -3.56
CA THR A 24 -0.57 5.95 -4.97
C THR A 24 0.70 6.72 -5.31
N LYS A 25 1.14 6.63 -6.57
CA LYS A 25 2.23 7.47 -7.12
C LYS A 25 1.76 8.89 -7.43
N GLU A 26 0.46 9.11 -7.54
CA GLU A 26 -0.10 10.45 -7.75
C GLU A 26 0.20 11.34 -6.55
N SER A 27 0.62 12.58 -6.82
CA SER A 27 0.92 13.55 -5.77
C SER A 27 -0.29 14.40 -5.39
N HIS A 28 -1.27 14.51 -6.28
CA HIS A 28 -2.47 15.32 -6.07
C HIS A 28 -3.61 14.46 -5.52
N LEU A 29 -4.10 14.82 -4.33
CA LEU A 29 -5.24 14.17 -3.71
C LEU A 29 -6.39 15.15 -3.48
N THR A 30 -7.56 14.84 -4.03
CA THR A 30 -8.79 15.55 -3.67
C THR A 30 -9.39 14.95 -2.39
N PRO A 31 -10.18 15.71 -1.61
CA PRO A 31 -10.85 15.19 -0.40
C PRO A 31 -11.83 14.02 -0.64
N ARG A 32 -12.11 13.65 -1.90
CA ARG A 32 -12.98 12.52 -2.25
C ARG A 32 -12.25 11.16 -2.17
N GLY A 33 -10.92 11.14 -2.14
CA GLY A 33 -10.15 9.90 -2.02
C GLY A 33 -10.19 9.35 -0.60
N ASP A 34 -11.13 8.45 -0.31
CA ASP A 34 -11.41 7.99 1.04
C ASP A 34 -10.65 6.71 1.46
N CYS A 35 -10.05 5.99 0.51
CA CYS A 35 -9.22 4.80 0.74
C CYS A 35 -7.71 5.08 0.76
N ILE A 36 -7.27 6.27 0.36
CA ILE A 36 -5.85 6.60 0.19
C ILE A 36 -5.23 6.93 1.56
N VAL A 37 -4.10 6.29 1.86
CA VAL A 37 -3.30 6.49 3.09
C VAL A 37 -1.91 7.04 2.83
N GLY A 38 -1.49 7.10 1.56
CA GLY A 38 -0.18 7.59 1.15
C GLY A 38 -0.16 8.01 -0.31
N VAL A 39 0.58 9.07 -0.62
CA VAL A 39 0.71 9.65 -1.96
C VAL A 39 2.19 9.73 -2.38
N SER A 40 2.44 10.10 -3.63
CA SER A 40 3.80 10.29 -4.16
C SER A 40 4.70 9.07 -3.93
N ALA A 41 4.13 7.87 -4.02
CA ALA A 41 4.86 6.64 -3.80
C ALA A 41 5.97 6.44 -4.83
N ASN A 42 7.11 5.90 -4.39
CA ASN A 42 8.23 5.61 -5.28
C ASN A 42 7.96 4.41 -6.22
N SER A 43 6.95 3.59 -5.93
CA SER A 43 6.60 2.39 -6.68
C SER A 43 5.10 2.12 -6.70
N SER A 44 4.63 1.52 -7.79
CA SER A 44 3.27 1.01 -7.99
C SER A 44 3.30 -0.51 -8.16
N CYS A 45 2.11 -1.13 -8.26
CA CYS A 45 2.00 -2.56 -8.57
C CYS A 45 2.79 -2.97 -9.82
N ASN A 46 2.86 -2.12 -10.86
CA ASN A 46 3.61 -2.40 -12.08
C ASN A 46 5.13 -2.42 -11.87
N ASP A 47 5.63 -1.66 -10.90
CA ASP A 47 7.06 -1.51 -10.60
C ASP A 47 7.60 -2.67 -9.74
N LEU A 48 6.72 -3.51 -9.20
CA LEU A 48 7.11 -4.64 -8.36
C LEU A 48 7.95 -5.67 -9.15
N PRO A 49 8.99 -6.29 -8.54
CA PRO A 49 9.74 -7.35 -9.18
C PRO A 49 8.83 -8.52 -9.58
N GLU A 50 9.06 -9.14 -10.74
CA GLU A 50 8.18 -10.23 -11.21
C GLU A 50 8.14 -11.44 -10.25
N GLU A 51 9.24 -11.72 -9.56
CA GLU A 51 9.25 -12.75 -8.52
C GLU A 51 8.26 -12.43 -7.40
N LEU A 52 8.17 -11.16 -6.98
CA LEU A 52 7.23 -10.71 -5.96
C LEU A 52 5.79 -10.79 -6.49
N LYS A 53 5.54 -10.31 -7.72
CA LYS A 53 4.21 -10.38 -8.34
C LYS A 53 3.70 -11.82 -8.41
N ASN A 54 4.56 -12.76 -8.82
CA ASN A 54 4.21 -14.18 -8.88
C ASN A 54 3.91 -14.77 -7.50
N LYS A 55 4.64 -14.35 -6.45
CA LYS A 55 4.34 -14.74 -5.07
C LYS A 55 3.02 -14.18 -4.56
N LEU A 56 2.70 -12.92 -4.90
CA LEU A 56 1.46 -12.26 -4.48
C LEU A 56 0.21 -12.92 -5.09
N LYS A 57 0.31 -13.42 -6.33
CA LYS A 57 -0.77 -14.12 -7.05
C LYS A 57 -1.09 -15.52 -6.54
N ASN A 58 -0.26 -16.09 -5.65
CA ASN A 58 -0.52 -17.41 -5.10
C ASN A 58 -1.39 -17.29 -3.83
N PRO A 59 -2.64 -17.82 -3.82
CA PRO A 59 -3.57 -17.66 -2.70
C PRO A 59 -3.12 -18.38 -1.42
N ASP A 60 -2.20 -19.35 -1.52
CA ASP A 60 -1.66 -20.05 -0.35
C ASP A 60 -0.63 -19.20 0.41
N ASN A 61 -0.07 -18.17 -0.25
CA ASN A 61 0.88 -17.27 0.38
C ASN A 61 0.19 -16.30 1.32
N THR A 62 0.73 -16.19 2.54
CA THR A 62 0.36 -15.12 3.47
C THR A 62 1.28 -13.94 3.27
N ILE A 63 0.70 -12.76 3.16
CA ILE A 63 1.42 -11.51 2.98
C ILE A 63 1.24 -10.67 4.23
N GLU A 64 2.33 -10.04 4.66
CA GLU A 64 2.36 -9.10 5.76
C GLU A 64 2.77 -7.75 5.22
N PHE A 65 1.92 -6.75 5.43
CA PHE A 65 2.22 -5.35 5.19
C PHE A 65 2.62 -4.72 6.50
N LEU A 66 3.74 -4.01 6.50
CA LEU A 66 4.18 -3.18 7.62
C LEU A 66 4.23 -1.74 7.15
N PHE A 67 3.40 -0.90 7.75
CA PHE A 67 3.40 0.53 7.57
C PHE A 67 4.22 1.13 8.71
N LYS A 68 5.18 1.98 8.37
CA LYS A 68 6.03 2.68 9.33
C LYS A 68 6.03 4.16 9.03
N VAL A 69 5.64 4.96 10.02
CA VAL A 69 5.66 6.42 9.95
C VAL A 69 6.28 6.91 11.25
N GLU A 70 7.47 7.50 11.15
CA GLU A 70 8.27 7.88 12.33
C GLU A 70 8.42 6.68 13.29
N ASP A 71 7.96 6.83 14.54
CA ASP A 71 8.02 5.81 15.59
C ASP A 71 6.76 4.91 15.64
N ILE A 72 5.80 5.12 14.74
CA ILE A 72 4.54 4.36 14.68
C ILE A 72 4.68 3.23 13.66
N GLU A 73 4.35 2.02 14.08
CA GLU A 73 4.29 0.84 13.23
C GLU A 73 2.88 0.23 13.26
N PHE A 74 2.38 -0.14 12.10
CA PHE A 74 1.10 -0.81 11.91
C PHE A 74 1.25 -1.97 10.93
N SER A 75 0.79 -3.15 11.32
CA SER A 75 0.92 -4.36 10.50
C SER A 75 -0.43 -4.94 10.12
N LEU A 76 -0.56 -5.40 8.88
CA LEU A 76 -1.71 -6.12 8.36
C LEU A 76 -1.27 -7.44 7.74
N LYS A 77 -2.08 -8.48 7.91
CA LYS A 77 -1.86 -9.77 7.24
C LYS A 77 -3.03 -10.10 6.32
N GLY A 78 -2.71 -10.59 5.14
CA GLY A 78 -3.69 -10.93 4.11
C GLY A 78 -3.27 -12.13 3.27
N LYS A 79 -4.22 -12.60 2.47
CA LYS A 79 -4.05 -13.65 1.45
C LYS A 79 -4.79 -13.21 0.20
N ASP A 80 -4.50 -13.87 -0.92
CA ASP A 80 -5.22 -13.68 -2.19
C ASP A 80 -5.26 -12.20 -2.65
N ILE A 81 -4.07 -11.59 -2.72
CA ILE A 81 -3.96 -10.18 -3.09
C ILE A 81 -4.03 -10.02 -4.60
N GLN A 82 -4.94 -9.17 -5.04
CA GLN A 82 -5.02 -8.75 -6.44
C GLN A 82 -4.23 -7.46 -6.61
N ILE A 83 -3.11 -7.54 -7.36
CA ILE A 83 -2.24 -6.43 -7.76
C ILE A 83 -2.22 -6.25 -9.27
#